data_AF-A0A7C7RQV9-F1
#
_entry.id   AF-A0A7C7RQV9-F1
#
_cell.length_a   1.000
_cell.length_b   1.000
_cell.length_c   1.000
_cell.angle_alpha   90.00
_cell.angle_beta   90.00
_cell.angle_gamma   90.00
#
_symmetry.space_group_name_H-M   'P 1'
#
loop_
_entity.id
_entity.type
_entity.pdbx_description
1 polymer ?
#
loop_
_entity_poly.entity_id
_entity_poly.type
_entity_poly.pdbx_seq_one_letter_code
_entity_poly.pdbx_strand_id
1 'polypeptide(L)'
;MSESNSVLIGRKPVMNYVLACITLFHSGAKEVSVKARGKAISRAVDVVEITRRRFLPDVKIQKIDIGTEQLQVEGGTTTNISTIEITLTR
;
A
#
# COMPACT_ATOMS: atom_id res chain seq x y z
N MET A 1 -1.08 -5.66 20.78
CA MET A 1 -1.78 -5.05 19.64
C MET A 1 -0.78 -5.01 18.51
N SER A 2 -0.93 -5.90 17.53
CA SER A 2 0.02 -6.04 16.43
C SER A 2 0.16 -4.71 15.72
N GLU A 3 1.38 -4.13 15.72
CA GLU A 3 1.70 -3.01 14.85
C GLU A 3 1.31 -3.41 13.43
N SER A 4 0.32 -2.74 12.87
CA SER A 4 -0.11 -3.03 11.50
C SER A 4 1.03 -2.61 10.58
N ASN A 5 1.71 -3.57 9.95
CA ASN A 5 2.73 -3.35 8.93
C ASN A 5 2.08 -2.82 7.63
N SER A 6 1.39 -1.69 7.72
CA SER A 6 0.62 -1.10 6.64
C SER A 6 1.24 0.21 6.17
N VAL A 7 1.40 0.34 4.86
CA VAL A 7 1.89 1.56 4.21
C VAL A 7 0.74 2.20 3.43
N LEU A 8 0.28 3.36 3.91
CA LEU A 8 -0.81 4.11 3.28
C LEU A 8 -0.28 5.04 2.17
N ILE A 9 -0.66 4.76 0.93
CA ILE A 9 -0.19 5.51 -0.23
C ILE A 9 -1.07 6.74 -0.45
N GLY A 10 -0.42 7.89 -0.31
CA GLY A 10 -0.98 9.22 -0.55
C GLY A 10 -0.19 9.93 -1.64
N ARG A 11 0.02 11.24 -1.49
CA ARG A 11 0.65 12.12 -2.49
C ARG A 11 2.17 12.30 -2.34
N LYS A 12 2.83 11.64 -1.39
CA LYS A 12 4.29 11.76 -1.23
C LYS A 12 5.02 11.14 -2.44
N PRO A 13 6.29 11.50 -2.70
CA PRO A 13 7.10 10.84 -3.72
C PRO A 13 7.14 9.31 -3.52
N VAL A 14 7.14 8.57 -4.63
CA VAL A 14 7.07 7.09 -4.66
C VAL A 14 8.13 6.45 -3.76
N MET A 15 9.37 6.96 -3.82
CA MET A 15 10.50 6.42 -3.07
C MET A 15 10.32 6.49 -1.54
N ASN A 16 9.54 7.43 -1.02
CA ASN A 16 9.28 7.50 0.42
C ASN A 16 8.48 6.28 0.91
N TYR A 17 7.55 5.79 0.08
CA TYR A 17 6.77 4.60 0.38
C TYR A 17 7.55 3.31 0.16
N VAL A 18 8.41 3.28 -0.86
CA VAL A 18 9.35 2.17 -1.08
C VAL A 18 10.28 2.01 0.13
N LEU A 19 10.87 3.11 0.60
CA LEU A 19 11.72 3.10 1.79
C LEU A 19 10.96 2.58 3.02
N ALA A 20 9.70 2.99 3.22
CA ALA A 20 8.88 2.49 4.31
C ALA A 20 8.67 0.96 4.24
N CYS A 21 8.40 0.42 3.05
CA CYS A 21 8.27 -1.03 2.86
C CYS A 21 9.58 -1.76 3.19
N ILE A 22 10.72 -1.24 2.71
CA ILE A 22 12.05 -1.79 2.99
C ILE A 22 12.34 -1.80 4.48
N THR A 23 12.10 -0.68 5.16
CA THR A 23 12.32 -0.56 6.61
C THR A 23 11.51 -1.60 7.37
N LEU A 24 10.22 -1.77 7.05
CA LEU A 24 9.38 -2.78 7.73
C LEU A 24 9.93 -4.20 7.55
N PHE A 25 10.28 -4.61 6.33
CA PHE A 25 10.86 -5.93 6.08
C PHE A 25 12.22 -6.12 6.77
N HIS A 26 13.07 -5.08 6.81
CA HIS A 26 14.34 -5.11 7.54
C HIS A 26 14.15 -5.15 9.07
N SER A 27 13.07 -4.56 9.59
CA SER A 27 12.66 -4.66 10.99
C SER A 27 12.02 -6.01 11.35
N GLY A 28 11.98 -6.97 10.43
CA GLY A 28 11.51 -8.34 10.69
C GLY A 28 10.03 -8.57 10.38
N ALA A 29 9.35 -7.63 9.71
CA ALA A 29 8.00 -7.88 9.21
C ALA A 29 7.99 -9.08 8.24
N LYS A 30 7.12 -10.06 8.51
CA LYS A 30 6.87 -11.18 7.58
C LYS A 30 5.95 -10.78 6.44
N GLU A 31 5.04 -9.86 6.73
CA GLU A 31 4.05 -9.34 5.79
C GLU A 31 3.95 -7.82 5.91
N VAL A 32 3.75 -7.15 4.77
CA VAL A 32 3.53 -5.71 4.65
C VAL A 32 2.34 -5.46 3.72
N SER A 33 1.32 -4.72 4.18
CA SER A 33 0.17 -4.33 3.38
C SER A 33 0.36 -2.93 2.79
N VAL A 34 0.35 -2.81 1.47
CA VAL A 34 0.35 -1.53 0.77
C VAL A 34 -1.09 -1.16 0.41
N LYS A 35 -1.63 -0.09 1.00
CA LYS A 35 -3.04 0.31 0.83
C LYS A 35 -3.17 1.66 0.16
N ALA A 36 -4.10 1.79 -0.78
CA ALA A 36 -4.37 3.04 -1.46
C ALA A 36 -5.82 3.16 -1.88
N ARG A 37 -6.23 4.38 -2.25
CA ARG A 37 -7.56 4.66 -2.78
C ARG A 37 -7.55 5.71 -3.88
N GLY A 38 -8.52 5.61 -4.78
CA GLY A 38 -8.68 6.51 -5.93
C GLY A 38 -7.41 6.62 -6.77
N LYS A 39 -7.01 7.86 -7.10
CA LYS A 39 -5.84 8.13 -7.96
C LYS A 39 -4.50 7.62 -7.38
N ALA A 40 -4.44 7.29 -6.10
CA ALA A 40 -3.23 6.75 -5.49
C ALA A 40 -3.00 5.25 -5.80
N ILE A 41 -3.98 4.56 -6.39
CA ILE A 41 -3.87 3.13 -6.74
C ILE A 41 -2.69 2.87 -7.68
N SER A 42 -2.51 3.67 -8.73
CA SER A 42 -1.36 3.52 -9.65
C SER A 42 -0.03 3.64 -8.91
N ARG A 43 0.07 4.60 -7.98
CA ARG A 43 1.26 4.77 -7.14
C ARG A 43 1.52 3.56 -6.24
N ALA A 44 0.48 2.92 -5.72
CA ALA A 44 0.63 1.71 -4.90
C ALA A 44 1.24 0.56 -5.69
N VAL A 45 0.80 0.38 -6.94
CA VAL A 45 1.38 -0.61 -7.85
C VAL A 45 2.84 -0.29 -8.15
N ASP A 46 3.18 0.97 -8.42
CA ASP A 46 4.57 1.38 -8.63
C ASP A 46 5.45 1.09 -7.41
N VAL A 47 4.97 1.39 -6.21
CA VAL A 47 5.68 1.12 -4.95
C VAL A 47 5.96 -0.38 -4.78
N VAL A 48 4.95 -1.22 -5.02
CA VAL A 48 5.08 -2.68 -4.93
C VAL A 48 6.09 -3.20 -5.95
N GLU A 49 5.99 -2.79 -7.21
CA GLU A 49 6.90 -3.26 -8.26
C GLU A 49 8.34 -2.81 -8.01
N ILE A 50 8.56 -1.55 -7.61
CA ILE A 50 9.90 -1.05 -7.30
C ILE A 50 10.49 -1.81 -6.11
N THR A 51 9.70 -2.02 -5.04
CA THR A 51 10.14 -2.76 -3.85
C THR A 51 10.64 -4.15 -4.24
N ARG A 52 9.81 -4.95 -4.92
CA ARG A 52 10.17 -6.35 -5.23
C ARG A 52 11.18 -6.51 -6.36
N ARG A 53 11.20 -5.61 -7.36
CA ARG A 53 12.11 -5.77 -8.52
C ARG A 53 13.49 -5.17 -8.31
N ARG A 54 13.62 -4.13 -7.49
CA ARG A 54 14.89 -3.39 -7.34
C ARG A 54 15.56 -3.56 -5.99
N PHE A 55 14.79 -3.79 -4.92
CA PHE A 55 15.34 -3.73 -3.55
C PHE A 55 15.22 -5.05 -2.80
N LEU A 56 14.07 -5.73 -2.89
CA LEU A 56 13.75 -6.94 -2.13
C LEU A 56 13.27 -8.06 -3.09
N PRO A 57 14.17 -8.70 -3.86
CA PRO A 57 13.80 -9.71 -4.87
C PRO A 57 13.18 -10.98 -4.29
N ASP A 58 13.34 -11.22 -2.99
CA ASP A 58 12.75 -12.31 -2.22
C ASP A 58 11.28 -12.06 -1.87
N VAL A 59 10.83 -10.80 -1.87
CA VAL A 59 9.45 -10.43 -1.53
C VAL A 59 8.48 -10.77 -2.66
N LYS A 60 7.38 -11.45 -2.31
CA LYS A 60 6.33 -11.88 -3.23
C LYS A 60 5.01 -11.18 -2.93
N ILE A 61 4.16 -11.08 -3.95
CA ILE A 61 2.77 -10.66 -3.77
C ILE A 61 1.99 -11.87 -3.28
N GLN A 62 1.43 -11.78 -2.07
CA GLN A 62 0.59 -12.82 -1.48
C GLN A 62 -0.85 -12.68 -1.95
N LYS A 63 -1.39 -11.45 -1.92
CA LYS A 63 -2.78 -11.15 -2.25
C LYS A 63 -2.94 -9.73 -2.75
N ILE A 64 -3.92 -9.53 -3.64
CA ILE A 64 -4.38 -8.21 -4.07
C ILE A 64 -5.90 -8.18 -3.86
N ASP A 65 -6.36 -7.27 -3.02
CA ASP A 65 -7.76 -7.00 -2.78
C ASP A 65 -8.15 -5.63 -3.35
N ILE A 66 -9.31 -5.56 -3.98
CA ILE A 66 -9.91 -4.32 -4.45
C ILE A 66 -11.29 -4.15 -3.81
N GLY A 67 -11.70 -2.90 -3.64
CA GLY A 67 -12.98 -2.60 -3.02
C GLY A 67 -13.48 -1.21 -3.36
N THR A 68 -14.53 -0.81 -2.66
CA THR A 68 -15.09 0.54 -2.71
C THR A 68 -15.36 0.99 -1.29
N GLU A 69 -14.90 2.19 -0.95
CA GLU A 69 -15.15 2.87 0.33
C GLU A 69 -16.06 4.07 0.08
N GLN A 70 -17.07 4.28 0.92
CA GLN A 70 -17.89 5.49 0.89
C GLN A 70 -17.26 6.56 1.79
N LEU A 71 -16.91 7.70 1.19
CA LEU A 71 -16.40 8.86 1.90
C LEU A 71 -17.46 9.95 1.95
N GLN A 72 -17.69 10.48 3.14
CA GLN A 72 -18.45 11.72 3.30
C GLN A 72 -17.57 12.91 2.91
N VAL A 73 -18.07 13.71 1.98
CA VAL A 73 -17.46 14.98 1.60
C VAL A 73 -18.12 16.09 2.42
N GLU A 74 -17.38 17.17 2.71
CA GLU A 74 -17.96 18.38 3.31
C GLU A 74 -19.17 18.83 2.48
N GLY A 75 -20.34 18.90 3.12
CA GLY A 75 -21.63 19.14 2.45
C GLY A 75 -22.63 17.97 2.49
N GLY A 76 -22.26 16.82 3.07
CA GLY A 76 -23.17 15.71 3.34
C GLY A 76 -23.34 14.70 2.20
N THR A 77 -22.70 14.93 1.05
CA THR A 77 -22.71 14.02 -0.09
C THR A 77 -21.71 12.88 0.14
N THR A 78 -22.15 11.63 -0.02
CA THR A 78 -21.27 10.45 -0.01
C THR A 78 -20.74 10.18 -1.42
N THR A 79 -19.44 9.89 -1.51
CA THR A 79 -18.80 9.50 -2.78
C THR A 79 -18.14 8.14 -2.62
N ASN A 80 -18.38 7.28 -3.61
CA ASN A 80 -17.71 5.98 -3.73
C ASN A 80 -16.28 6.17 -4.24
N ILE A 81 -15.29 5.63 -3.53
CA ILE A 81 -13.90 5.66 -3.92
C ILE A 81 -13.36 4.24 -3.98
N SER A 82 -12.79 3.85 -5.11
CA SER A 82 -12.13 2.55 -5.28
C SER A 82 -10.93 2.44 -4.33
N THR A 83 -10.74 1.26 -3.75
CA THR A 83 -9.61 0.92 -2.86
C THR A 83 -8.79 -0.23 -3.44
N ILE A 84 -7.52 -0.28 -3.07
CA ILE A 84 -6.63 -1.41 -3.32
C ILE A 84 -5.82 -1.70 -2.05
N GLU A 85 -5.65 -2.98 -1.74
CA GLU A 85 -4.69 -3.48 -0.75
C GLU A 85 -3.85 -4.57 -1.41
N ILE A 86 -2.53 -4.40 -1.36
CA ILE A 86 -1.56 -5.37 -1.87
C ILE A 86 -0.75 -5.89 -0.69
N THR A 87 -0.91 -7.17 -0.37
CA THR A 87 -0.15 -7.82 0.70
C THR A 87 1.12 -8.42 0.11
N LEU A 88 2.26 -7.94 0.61
CA LEU A 88 3.58 -8.45 0.32
C LEU A 88 4.03 -9.39 1.44
N THR A 89 4.69 -10.48 1.08
CA THR A 89 5.23 -11.47 2.02
C THR A 89 6.65 -11.88 1.63
N ARG A 90 7.46 -12.29 2.61
CA ARG A 90 8.77 -12.91 2.40
C ARG A 90 8.67 -14.43 2.41
#